data_AF-A0A2D7RL96-F1
#
_entry.id   AF-A0A2D7RL96-F1
#
_cell.length_a   1.000
_cell.length_b   1.000
_cell.length_c   1.000
_cell.angle_alpha   90.00
_cell.angle_beta   90.00
_cell.angle_gamma   90.00
#
_symmetry.space_group_name_H-M   'P 1'
#
loop_
_entity.id
_entity.type
_entity.pdbx_description
1 polymer ?
#
loop_
_entity_poly.entity_id
_entity_poly.type
_entity_poly.pdbx_seq_one_letter_code
_entity_poly.pdbx_strand_id
1 'polypeptide(L)' 'MKMNNIRLSVLMLIIASCTDMNNSKNLAVSLHDKPLIEVQPQPRPLPNPDKNAYFGDLHVHTENSFDAYTFGTISTPADA' A
#
# COMPACT_ATOMS: atom_id res chain seq x y z
N MET A 1 25.88 -44.52 -18.46
CA MET A 1 24.97 -44.60 -17.29
C MET A 1 25.02 -43.32 -16.45
N LYS A 2 26.18 -42.92 -15.88
CA LYS A 2 26.31 -41.71 -15.03
C LYS A 2 25.73 -40.40 -15.60
N MET A 3 25.88 -40.15 -16.91
CA MET A 3 25.32 -38.96 -17.58
C MET A 3 23.79 -38.96 -17.64
N ASN A 4 23.15 -40.11 -17.86
CA ASN A 4 21.69 -40.22 -17.95
C ASN A 4 21.05 -40.06 -16.56
N ASN A 5 21.75 -40.53 -15.53
CA ASN A 5 21.34 -40.38 -14.13
C ASN A 5 21.42 -38.91 -13.69
N ILE A 6 22.43 -38.18 -14.16
CA ILE A 6 22.57 -36.73 -13.94
C ILE A 6 21.47 -35.97 -14.68
N ARG A 7 21.16 -36.32 -15.94
CA ARG A 7 20.05 -35.70 -16.68
C ARG A 7 18.70 -35.97 -16.01
N LEU A 8 18.48 -37.19 -15.51
CA LEU A 8 17.28 -37.56 -14.77
C LEU A 8 17.16 -36.79 -13.44
N SER A 9 18.29 -36.59 -12.75
CA SER A 9 18.34 -35.79 -11.51
C SER A 9 18.03 -34.31 -11.76
N VAL A 10 18.53 -33.72 -12.85
CA VAL A 10 18.24 -32.33 -13.23
C VAL A 10 16.76 -32.17 -13.63
N LEU A 11 16.20 -33.13 -14.36
CA LEU A 11 14.78 -33.12 -14.75
C LEU A 11 13.85 -33.19 -13.54
N MET A 12 14.22 -33.95 -12.50
CA MET A 12 13.47 -34.06 -11.24
C MET A 12 13.50 -32.78 -10.40
N LEU A 13 14.57 -31.97 -10.48
CA LEU A 13 14.64 -30.67 -9.78
C LEU A 13 13.70 -29.61 -10.39
N ILE A 14 13.50 -29.65 -11.71
CA ILE A 14 12.68 -28.65 -12.42
C ILE A 14 11.19 -28.85 -12.08
N ILE A 15 10.71 -30.09 -12.01
CA ILE A 15 9.30 -30.39 -11.68
C ILE A 15 8.94 -30.11 -10.22
N ALA A 16 9.93 -30.04 -9.31
CA ALA A 16 9.71 -29.72 -7.90
C ALA A 16 9.62 -28.21 -7.62
N SER A 17 9.91 -27.35 -8.59
CA SER A 17 9.86 -25.89 -8.42
C SER A 17 8.46 -25.29 -8.57
N CYS A 18 7.45 -26.09 -8.91
CA CYS A 18 6.06 -25.64 -8.90
C CYS A 18 5.44 -25.87 -7.52
N THR A 19 5.72 -24.96 -6.58
CA THR A 19 4.88 -24.79 -5.39
C THR A 19 4.28 -23.39 -5.42
N ASP A 20 2.97 -23.32 -5.66
CA ASP A 20 2.20 -22.10 -5.45
C ASP A 20 1.96 -21.97 -3.95
N MET A 21 2.93 -21.40 -3.24
CA MET A 21 2.74 -20.96 -1.88
C MET A 21 1.97 -19.64 -1.93
N ASN A 22 0.68 -19.71 -2.27
CA ASN A 22 -0.25 -18.62 -2.02
C ASN A 22 -0.58 -18.57 -0.51
N ASN A 23 0.46 -18.58 0.33
CA ASN A 23 0.38 -17.97 1.65
C ASN A 23 0.56 -16.48 1.41
N SER A 24 -0.51 -15.84 0.93
CA SER A 24 -0.75 -14.46 1.31
C SER A 24 -0.94 -14.46 2.82
N LYS A 25 0.17 -14.47 3.55
CA LYS A 25 0.18 -13.94 4.89
C LYS A 25 -0.20 -12.48 4.65
N ASN A 26 -1.50 -12.19 4.79
CA ASN A 26 -1.93 -10.85 5.12
C ASN A 26 -1.01 -10.46 6.28
N LEU A 27 -0.04 -9.60 5.98
CA LEU A 27 0.68 -8.89 7.01
C LEU A 27 -0.38 -7.95 7.58
N ALA A 28 -1.24 -8.52 8.43
CA ALA A 28 -2.06 -7.77 9.33
C ALA A 28 -1.04 -7.03 10.19
N VAL A 29 -0.74 -5.80 9.78
CA VAL A 29 -0.10 -4.82 10.62
C VAL A 29 -0.98 -4.77 11.86
N SER A 30 -0.54 -5.46 12.91
CA SER A 30 -1.19 -5.44 14.21
C SER A 30 -0.99 -4.03 14.73
N LEU A 31 -1.96 -3.18 14.46
CA LEU A 31 -2.07 -1.81 14.95
C LEU A 31 -2.57 -1.82 16.40
N HIS A 32 -1.96 -2.65 17.23
CA HIS A 32 -2.10 -2.73 18.68
C HIS A 32 -0.64 -2.70 19.17
N ASP A 33 -0.09 -1.60 19.68
CA ASP A 33 -0.44 -1.05 20.99
C ASP A 33 -0.19 0.47 21.08
N LYS A 34 -0.80 1.26 20.20
CA LYS A 34 -1.17 2.62 20.60
C LYS A 34 -2.63 2.58 21.01
N PRO A 35 -3.03 3.17 22.16
CA PRO A 35 -4.46 3.38 22.40
C PRO A 35 -4.97 4.10 21.15
N LEU A 36 -5.89 3.45 20.44
CA LEU A 36 -6.65 4.11 19.41
C LEU A 36 -7.27 5.29 20.16
N ILE A 37 -6.75 6.49 19.91
CA ILE A 37 -7.51 7.69 20.24
C ILE A 37 -8.84 7.40 19.57
N GLU A 38 -9.87 7.19 20.39
CA GLU A 38 -11.23 7.06 19.91
C GLU A 38 -11.56 8.44 19.35
N VAL A 39 -11.13 8.68 18.12
CA VAL A 39 -11.46 9.87 17.37
C VAL A 39 -12.93 9.70 17.13
N GLN A 40 -13.72 10.37 17.96
CA GLN A 40 -15.16 10.47 17.75
C GLN A 40 -15.35 10.85 16.27
N PRO A 41 -16.13 10.07 15.50
CA PRO A 41 -16.36 10.39 14.11
C PRO A 41 -16.99 11.77 14.05
N GLN A 42 -16.23 12.75 13.57
CA GLN A 42 -16.76 14.08 13.40
C GLN A 42 -17.92 13.98 12.40
N PRO A 43 -19.09 14.60 12.70
CA PRO A 43 -20.20 14.58 11.78
C PRO A 43 -19.78 15.22 10.45
N ARG A 44 -20.18 14.59 9.34
CA ARG A 44 -19.93 15.14 8.02
C ARG A 44 -20.57 16.53 7.91
N PRO A 45 -19.92 17.50 7.24
CA PRO A 45 -20.54 18.79 6.97
C PRO A 45 -21.82 18.62 6.14
N LEU A 46 -22.73 19.58 6.27
CA LEU A 46 -23.94 19.62 5.45
C LEU A 46 -23.56 19.78 3.96
N PRO A 47 -24.36 19.20 3.04
CA PRO A 47 -24.16 19.43 1.60
C PRO A 47 -24.18 20.91 1.25
N ASN A 48 -23.35 21.33 0.28
CA ASN A 48 -23.35 22.69 -0.24
C ASN A 48 -24.71 23.03 -0.88
N PRO A 49 -25.53 23.93 -0.29
CA PRO A 49 -26.87 24.23 -0.80
C PRO A 49 -26.84 24.95 -2.15
N ASP A 50 -25.83 25.79 -2.37
CA ASP A 50 -25.71 26.66 -3.54
C ASP A 50 -25.08 25.96 -4.74
N LYS A 51 -24.55 24.74 -4.54
CA LYS A 51 -23.86 23.94 -5.57
C LYS A 51 -22.76 24.71 -6.31
N ASN A 52 -22.15 25.70 -5.64
CA ASN A 52 -21.01 26.44 -6.17
C ASN A 52 -19.88 25.49 -6.57
N ALA A 53 -19.27 25.75 -7.72
CA ALA A 53 -18.05 25.08 -8.15
C ALA A 53 -16.85 25.70 -7.42
N TYR A 54 -16.04 24.85 -6.79
CA TYR A 54 -14.76 25.23 -6.21
C TYR A 54 -13.66 24.80 -7.17
N PHE A 55 -12.71 25.69 -7.42
CA PHE A 55 -11.59 25.47 -8.32
C PHE A 55 -10.28 25.53 -7.54
N GLY A 56 -9.27 24.83 -8.03
CA GLY A 56 -7.97 24.68 -7.37
C GLY A 56 -7.67 23.23 -7.06
N ASP A 57 -6.52 23.00 -6.42
CA ASP A 57 -6.14 21.66 -5.98
C ASP A 57 -6.88 21.31 -4.69
N LEU A 58 -7.91 20.46 -4.80
CA LEU A 58 -8.67 19.97 -3.66
C LEU A 58 -7.89 18.92 -2.87
N HIS A 59 -6.88 18.28 -3.50
CA HIS A 59 -6.12 17.19 -2.91
C HIS A 59 -4.64 17.51 -2.96
N VAL A 60 -4.21 18.36 -2.04
CA VAL A 60 -2.80 18.67 -1.83
C VAL A 60 -2.18 17.66 -0.85
N HIS A 61 -1.07 17.07 -1.24
CA HIS A 61 -0.21 16.35 -0.30
C HIS A 61 0.88 17.30 0.20
N THR A 62 1.20 17.21 1.49
CA THR A 62 2.21 18.06 2.13
C THR A 62 3.44 17.24 2.48
N GLU A 63 4.55 17.90 2.80
CA GLU A 63 5.76 17.23 3.32
C GLU A 63 5.50 16.34 4.55
N ASN A 64 4.41 16.59 5.28
CA ASN A 64 4.00 15.81 6.44
C ASN A 64 3.23 14.52 6.10
N SER A 65 2.93 14.25 4.82
CA SER A 65 2.30 13.00 4.40
C SER A 65 3.36 11.96 3.99
N PHE A 66 3.11 10.71 4.36
CA PHE A 66 4.04 9.59 4.13
C PHE A 66 4.34 9.37 2.64
N ASP A 67 3.30 9.43 1.82
CA ASP A 67 3.38 9.22 0.37
C ASP A 67 4.11 10.35 -0.35
N ALA A 68 3.82 11.61 -0.04
CA ALA A 68 4.54 12.75 -0.63
C ALA A 68 6.02 12.73 -0.29
N TYR A 69 6.36 12.43 0.97
CA TYR A 69 7.76 12.30 1.39
C TYR A 69 8.46 11.13 0.69
N THR A 70 7.78 9.98 0.54
CA THR A 70 8.36 8.77 -0.07
C THR A 70 8.51 8.89 -1.59
N PHE A 71 7.57 9.55 -2.26
CA PHE A 71 7.55 9.66 -3.73
C PHE A 71 8.11 10.98 -4.26
N GLY A 72 8.51 11.90 -3.39
CA GLY A 72 9.14 13.17 -3.76
C GLY A 72 8.17 14.22 -4.31
N THR A 73 6.86 14.06 -4.13
CA THR A 73 5.83 15.05 -4.49
C THR A 73 5.56 15.99 -3.32
N ILE A 74 6.63 16.57 -2.79
CA ILE A 74 6.60 17.39 -1.57
C ILE A 74 6.08 18.79 -1.91
N SER A 75 5.05 19.25 -1.19
CA SER A 75 4.54 20.63 -1.26
C SER A 75 4.60 21.28 0.12
N THR A 76 4.99 22.56 0.15
CA THR A 76 5.01 23.42 1.34
C THR A 76 3.79 24.35 1.34
N PRO A 77 3.45 25.00 2.48
CA PRO A 77 2.37 25.98 2.52
C PRO A 77 2.54 27.16 1.55
N ALA A 78 3.74 27.41 1.04
CA ALA A 78 4.00 28.45 0.04
C ALA A 78 3.65 28.00 -1.40
N ASP A 79 3.43 26.70 -1.62
CA ASP A 79 3.15 26.10 -2.94
C ASP A 79 1.64 25.95 -3.22
N ALA A 80 0.77 26.34 -2.28
CA ALA A 80 -0.69 26.24 -2.35
C ALA A 80 -1.38 27.56 -2.73
#